data_AF-A0A6P0S3C9-F1
#
_entry.id   AF-A0A6P0S3C9-F1
#
_cell.length_a   1.000
_cell.length_b   1.000
_cell.length_c   1.000
_cell.angle_alpha   90.00
_cell.angle_beta   90.00
_cell.angle_gamma   90.00
#
_symmetry.space_group_name_H-M   'P 1'
#
loop_
_entity.id
_entity.type
_entity.pdbx_description
1 polymer ?
#
loop_
_entity_poly.entity_id
_entity_poly.type
_entity_poly.pdbx_seq_one_letter_code
_entity_poly.pdbx_strand_id
1 'polypeptide(L)'
;MPKTSTGAKPKKRALRLLEALLGFVNYELEGYEHFEKSITYRWESENSTSPKLIVETKLRFLAELLQKDNYPGELTKEQIRQALNLMKDFLGILEDNRVQQRGSDIWNFTLALWSKDKTRNLERFDQEWESKRPEKSKQLQPDYQEVQSTYSNTIPPAVDKPVFIANRTEELQLLEQMLQKQTPKILLIQSLPGFGRRKLWKKFVEKSASVPNLHCIPISLQVAARKGRRHLLDSVSLRLGRQNFPDLKKKQSNYWQKEGEFLEYMLKQIDLEDAKDNPYRKHLSHLWTEITQTFFTELRQLNQQVVIFLDEFEEATNELRAWIREDFLLGAIATPQLVVVIAGDSVPEATIEWDDYCDSLCLQEIWDVAAWYRYCQERGWKHLSREQVEEVVNKAQGHPANVAKLLKLLAEKLLAENGQEHYDQ
;
A
#
# COMPACT_ATOMS: atom_id res chain seq x y z
N MET A 1 0.01 20.81 -28.65
CA MET A 1 -0.21 20.99 -27.20
C MET A 1 0.78 20.11 -26.45
N PRO A 2 1.43 20.57 -25.37
CA PRO A 2 2.36 19.72 -24.62
C PRO A 2 1.59 18.54 -24.03
N LYS A 3 2.13 17.32 -24.19
CA LYS A 3 1.50 16.08 -23.72
C LYS A 3 1.33 16.12 -22.20
N THR A 4 0.11 16.27 -21.70
CA THR A 4 -0.19 16.21 -20.26
C THR A 4 0.16 14.81 -19.76
N SER A 5 1.09 14.70 -18.81
CA SER A 5 1.47 13.41 -18.22
C SER A 5 0.30 12.85 -17.42
N THR A 6 -0.08 11.60 -17.67
CA THR A 6 -1.12 10.85 -16.94
C THR A 6 -0.53 9.76 -16.03
N GLY A 7 0.76 9.86 -15.71
CA GLY A 7 1.49 8.91 -14.87
C GLY A 7 1.14 8.98 -13.37
N ALA A 8 1.86 8.22 -12.54
CA ALA A 8 1.57 8.05 -11.11
C ALA A 8 1.57 9.37 -10.31
N LYS A 9 2.51 10.28 -10.61
CA LYS A 9 2.58 11.58 -9.92
C LYS A 9 1.35 12.47 -10.20
N PRO A 10 0.95 12.72 -11.46
CA PRO A 10 -0.31 13.38 -11.79
C PRO A 10 -1.55 12.69 -11.20
N LYS A 11 -1.63 11.36 -11.25
CA LYS A 11 -2.72 10.57 -10.64
C LYS A 11 -2.85 10.84 -9.15
N LYS A 12 -1.75 10.73 -8.40
CA LYS A 12 -1.72 10.95 -6.95
C LYS A 12 -2.20 12.36 -6.58
N ARG A 13 -1.83 13.38 -7.36
CA ARG A 13 -2.28 14.77 -7.13
C ARG A 13 -3.77 14.94 -7.37
N ALA A 14 -4.28 14.38 -8.46
CA ALA A 14 -5.70 14.47 -8.81
C ALA A 14 -6.59 13.69 -7.82
N LEU A 15 -6.15 12.50 -7.41
CA LEU A 15 -6.81 11.70 -6.38
C LEU A 15 -6.81 12.42 -5.02
N ARG A 16 -5.66 12.99 -4.61
CA ARG A 16 -5.54 13.77 -3.36
C ARG A 16 -6.49 14.97 -3.35
N LEU A 17 -6.59 15.70 -4.47
CA LEU A 17 -7.53 16.82 -4.59
C LEU A 17 -8.99 16.37 -4.48
N LEU A 18 -9.36 15.26 -5.13
CA LEU A 18 -10.70 14.69 -5.01
C LEU A 18 -10.99 14.25 -3.57
N GLU A 19 -10.04 13.59 -2.92
CA GLU A 19 -10.17 13.13 -1.53
C GLU A 19 -10.35 14.29 -0.55
N ALA A 20 -9.58 15.37 -0.71
CA ALA A 20 -9.70 16.56 0.12
C ALA A 20 -11.05 17.27 -0.08
N LEU A 21 -11.52 17.39 -1.33
CA LEU A 21 -12.85 17.96 -1.62
C LEU A 21 -13.97 17.12 -1.02
N LEU A 22 -13.92 15.80 -1.17
CA LEU A 22 -14.92 14.89 -0.60
C LEU A 22 -14.86 14.90 0.93
N GLY A 23 -13.67 14.95 1.52
CA GLY A 23 -13.49 15.11 2.95
C GLY A 23 -14.08 16.42 3.47
N PHE A 24 -13.87 17.53 2.74
CA PHE A 24 -14.46 18.81 3.09
C PHE A 24 -15.99 18.78 3.10
N VAL A 25 -16.62 18.33 2.01
CA VAL A 25 -18.09 18.37 1.88
C VAL A 25 -18.81 17.36 2.77
N ASN A 26 -18.08 16.36 3.26
CA ASN A 26 -18.54 15.38 4.24
C ASN A 26 -18.18 15.77 5.69
N TYR A 27 -17.56 16.94 5.91
CA TYR A 27 -17.12 17.41 7.22
C TYR A 27 -16.11 16.46 7.92
N GLU A 28 -15.23 15.82 7.14
CA GLU A 28 -14.21 14.85 7.59
C GLU A 28 -12.81 15.48 7.76
N LEU A 29 -12.64 16.78 7.48
CA LEU A 29 -11.36 17.50 7.63
C LEU A 29 -11.35 18.34 8.90
N GLU A 30 -10.23 18.32 9.64
CA GLU A 30 -10.04 19.18 10.81
C GLU A 30 -10.04 20.66 10.42
N GLY A 31 -10.81 21.47 11.16
CA GLY A 31 -10.94 22.91 10.89
C GLY A 31 -11.75 23.26 9.65
N TYR A 32 -12.69 22.40 9.21
CA TYR A 32 -13.54 22.64 8.05
C TYR A 32 -14.31 23.98 8.11
N GLU A 33 -14.67 24.44 9.32
CA GLU A 33 -15.38 25.70 9.56
C GLU A 33 -14.66 26.92 8.98
N HIS A 34 -13.33 26.86 8.91
CA HIS A 34 -12.49 27.91 8.31
C HIS A 34 -12.80 28.13 6.81
N PHE A 35 -13.31 27.09 6.14
CA PHE A 35 -13.53 27.08 4.71
C PHE A 35 -14.98 27.32 4.29
N GLU A 36 -15.95 27.28 5.21
CA GLU A 36 -17.39 27.43 4.90
C GLU A 36 -17.72 28.73 4.16
N LYS A 37 -16.98 29.81 4.43
CA LYS A 37 -17.15 31.12 3.78
C LYS A 37 -16.35 31.26 2.48
N SER A 38 -15.47 30.31 2.17
CA SER A 38 -14.44 30.39 1.13
C SER A 38 -14.57 29.29 0.06
N ILE A 39 -15.28 28.21 0.38
CA ILE A 39 -15.60 27.09 -0.51
C ILE A 39 -17.10 26.83 -0.37
N THR A 40 -17.89 27.18 -1.38
CA THR A 40 -19.31 26.86 -1.40
C THR A 40 -19.52 25.57 -2.19
N TYR A 41 -20.47 24.75 -1.74
CA TYR A 41 -20.79 23.51 -2.43
C TYR A 41 -22.27 23.19 -2.34
N ARG A 42 -22.76 22.39 -3.29
CA ARG A 42 -24.10 21.80 -3.25
C ARG A 42 -24.12 20.47 -3.98
N TRP A 43 -24.96 19.55 -3.49
CA TRP A 43 -25.25 18.31 -4.17
C TRP A 43 -26.47 18.46 -5.08
N GLU A 44 -26.39 17.88 -6.26
CA GLU A 44 -27.51 17.69 -7.18
C GLU A 44 -27.71 16.19 -7.40
N SER A 45 -28.97 15.75 -7.38
CA SER A 45 -29.35 14.34 -7.50
C SER A 45 -28.61 13.43 -6.51
N GLU A 46 -28.50 13.87 -5.25
CA GLU A 46 -27.68 13.24 -4.21
C GLU A 46 -27.95 11.75 -3.96
N ASN A 47 -29.22 11.33 -4.11
CA ASN A 47 -29.65 9.94 -3.93
C ASN A 47 -29.66 9.12 -5.25
N SER A 48 -29.10 9.68 -6.33
CA SER A 48 -28.99 9.01 -7.63
C SER A 48 -27.78 8.06 -7.67
N THR A 49 -27.76 7.19 -8.68
CA THR A 49 -26.58 6.39 -9.04
C THR A 49 -25.43 7.23 -9.62
N SER A 50 -25.69 8.50 -9.94
CA SER A 50 -24.70 9.46 -10.46
C SER A 50 -24.89 10.86 -9.85
N PRO A 51 -24.58 11.05 -8.56
CA PRO A 51 -24.74 12.34 -7.90
C PRO A 51 -23.71 13.35 -8.44
N LYS A 52 -24.08 14.63 -8.42
CA LYS A 52 -23.24 15.72 -8.87
C LYS A 52 -22.89 16.64 -7.71
N LEU A 53 -21.60 16.92 -7.56
CA LEU A 53 -21.10 17.88 -6.57
C LEU A 53 -20.68 19.17 -7.27
N ILE A 54 -21.38 20.25 -7.01
CA ILE A 54 -21.07 21.57 -7.57
C ILE A 54 -20.24 22.31 -6.53
N VAL A 55 -19.08 22.84 -6.93
CA VAL A 55 -18.13 23.54 -6.05
C VAL A 55 -17.80 24.90 -6.64
N GLU A 56 -17.87 25.94 -5.82
CA GLU A 56 -17.38 27.28 -6.15
C GLU A 56 -16.36 27.77 -5.11
N THR A 57 -15.17 28.15 -5.57
CA THR A 57 -14.03 28.48 -4.70
C THR A 57 -12.93 29.26 -5.43
N LYS A 58 -11.78 29.49 -4.79
CA LYS A 58 -10.54 30.00 -5.39
C LYS A 58 -9.41 28.98 -5.21
N LEU A 59 -8.45 28.93 -6.13
CA LEU A 59 -7.33 27.98 -6.05
C LEU A 59 -6.51 28.08 -4.75
N ARG A 60 -6.44 29.26 -4.13
CA ARG A 60 -5.75 29.44 -2.84
C ARG A 60 -6.43 28.64 -1.73
N PHE A 61 -7.76 28.60 -1.70
CA PHE A 61 -8.52 27.88 -0.69
C PHE A 61 -8.45 26.38 -0.91
N LEU A 62 -8.34 25.91 -2.16
CA LEU A 62 -8.02 24.51 -2.45
C LEU A 62 -6.61 24.14 -1.99
N ALA A 63 -5.64 25.06 -2.09
CA ALA A 63 -4.28 24.82 -1.60
C ALA A 63 -4.25 24.74 -0.07
N GLU A 64 -4.93 25.66 0.62
CA GLU A 64 -5.10 25.64 2.07
C GLU A 64 -5.85 24.38 2.54
N LEU A 65 -6.88 23.94 1.80
CA LEU A 65 -7.60 22.71 2.08
C LEU A 65 -6.68 21.47 2.03
N LEU A 66 -5.79 21.43 1.05
CA LEU A 66 -4.80 20.35 0.88
C LEU A 66 -3.70 20.37 1.94
N GLN A 67 -3.52 21.47 2.68
CA GLN A 67 -2.62 21.49 3.85
C GLN A 67 -3.25 20.81 5.07
N LYS A 68 -4.58 20.58 5.05
CA LYS A 68 -5.33 19.91 6.11
C LYS A 68 -5.54 18.42 5.85
N ASP A 69 -5.01 17.89 4.75
CA ASP A 69 -5.09 16.46 4.45
C ASP A 69 -3.92 15.67 5.06
N ASN A 70 -4.05 14.35 5.06
CA ASN A 70 -3.10 13.43 5.70
C ASN A 70 -1.83 13.17 4.87
N TYR A 71 -1.53 13.97 3.84
CA TYR A 71 -0.42 13.71 2.93
C TYR A 71 0.75 14.69 3.09
N PRO A 72 2.01 14.21 3.14
CA PRO A 72 3.16 15.08 3.25
C PRO A 72 3.38 15.92 1.97
N GLY A 73 3.78 17.17 2.16
CA GLY A 73 4.16 18.12 1.12
C GLY A 73 2.99 18.92 0.54
N GLU A 74 3.28 20.16 0.12
CA GLU A 74 2.28 21.10 -0.41
C GLU A 74 2.13 20.97 -1.94
N LEU A 75 0.90 21.10 -2.43
CA LEU A 75 0.64 21.23 -3.87
C LEU A 75 0.62 22.71 -4.26
N THR A 76 1.38 23.07 -5.29
CA THR A 76 1.35 24.44 -5.83
C THR A 76 0.03 24.70 -6.56
N LYS A 77 -0.36 25.97 -6.73
CA LYS A 77 -1.58 26.36 -7.47
C LYS A 77 -1.59 25.81 -8.90
N GLU A 78 -0.43 25.72 -9.54
CA GLU A 78 -0.25 25.13 -10.87
C GLU A 78 -0.54 23.63 -10.87
N GLN A 79 -0.11 22.92 -9.82
CA GLN A 79 -0.36 21.49 -9.67
C GLN A 79 -1.84 21.20 -9.38
N ILE A 80 -2.50 22.04 -8.58
CA ILE A 80 -3.95 21.96 -8.33
C ILE A 80 -4.73 22.23 -9.63
N ARG A 81 -4.35 23.28 -10.37
CA ARG A 81 -4.93 23.57 -11.69
C ARG A 81 -4.76 22.40 -12.66
N GLN A 82 -3.57 21.77 -12.67
CA GLN A 82 -3.31 20.59 -13.49
C GLN A 82 -4.18 19.40 -13.07
N ALA A 83 -4.38 19.19 -11.77
CA ALA A 83 -5.25 18.14 -11.25
C ALA A 83 -6.71 18.34 -11.69
N LEU A 84 -7.25 19.56 -11.58
CA LEU A 84 -8.60 19.90 -12.07
C LEU A 84 -8.74 19.65 -13.57
N ASN A 85 -7.75 20.07 -14.37
CA ASN A 85 -7.77 19.83 -15.82
C ASN A 85 -7.68 18.33 -16.16
N LEU A 86 -6.96 17.53 -15.38
CA LEU A 86 -6.94 16.07 -15.59
C LEU A 86 -8.29 15.42 -15.24
N MET A 87 -8.97 15.88 -14.20
CA MET A 87 -10.32 15.41 -13.91
C MET A 87 -11.33 15.78 -15.01
N LYS A 88 -11.12 16.92 -15.68
CA LYS A 88 -11.92 17.37 -16.83
C LYS A 88 -11.56 16.62 -18.12
N ASP A 89 -10.34 16.79 -18.60
CA ASP A 89 -9.95 16.41 -19.95
C ASP A 89 -9.59 14.91 -20.07
N PHE A 90 -9.11 14.29 -18.98
CA PHE A 90 -8.68 12.88 -19.00
C PHE A 90 -9.74 11.95 -18.41
N LEU A 91 -10.20 12.21 -17.19
CA LEU A 91 -11.22 11.38 -16.56
C LEU A 91 -12.64 11.69 -17.07
N GLY A 92 -12.92 12.92 -17.48
CA GLY A 92 -14.25 13.33 -17.90
C GLY A 92 -15.25 13.42 -16.76
N ILE A 93 -14.79 13.57 -15.51
CA ILE A 93 -15.65 13.67 -14.32
C ILE A 93 -15.88 15.11 -13.88
N LEU A 94 -15.13 16.08 -14.41
CA LEU A 94 -15.26 17.50 -14.06
C LEU A 94 -15.82 18.29 -15.24
N GLU A 95 -16.87 19.06 -14.98
CA GLU A 95 -17.43 20.06 -15.89
C GLU A 95 -17.08 21.46 -15.37
N ASP A 96 -16.49 22.32 -16.21
CA ASP A 96 -16.11 23.69 -15.83
C ASP A 96 -17.27 24.64 -16.16
N ASN A 97 -17.89 25.19 -15.11
CA ASN A 97 -19.08 26.04 -15.22
C ASN A 97 -18.74 27.54 -15.29
N ARG A 98 -17.46 27.91 -15.38
CA ARG A 98 -17.07 29.33 -15.41
C ARG A 98 -17.46 29.99 -16.73
N VAL A 99 -18.12 31.14 -16.62
CA VAL A 99 -18.46 32.02 -17.76
C VAL A 99 -17.20 32.51 -18.48
N GLN A 100 -16.13 32.82 -17.72
CA GLN A 100 -14.82 33.19 -18.27
C GLN A 100 -13.73 32.29 -17.66
N GLN A 101 -13.15 31.42 -18.49
CA GLN A 101 -12.12 30.46 -18.05
C GLN A 101 -10.72 31.10 -17.88
N ARG A 102 -10.48 32.25 -18.52
CA ARG A 102 -9.23 33.01 -18.42
C ARG A 102 -9.44 34.27 -17.57
N GLY A 103 -8.54 34.52 -16.62
CA GLY A 103 -8.57 35.72 -15.77
C GLY A 103 -9.52 35.67 -14.57
N SER A 104 -10.42 34.67 -14.48
CA SER A 104 -11.24 34.47 -13.27
C SER A 104 -10.46 33.78 -12.17
N ASP A 105 -10.40 34.41 -11.00
CA ASP A 105 -9.89 33.83 -9.76
C ASP A 105 -10.87 32.84 -9.13
N ILE A 106 -12.15 32.93 -9.49
CA ILE A 106 -13.22 32.05 -9.03
C ILE A 106 -13.30 30.84 -9.95
N TRP A 107 -13.20 29.66 -9.33
CA TRP A 107 -13.39 28.34 -9.89
C TRP A 107 -14.79 27.85 -9.55
N ASN A 108 -15.62 27.63 -10.56
CA ASN A 108 -16.94 27.02 -10.43
C ASN A 108 -16.97 25.79 -11.34
N PHE A 109 -17.17 24.61 -10.76
CA PHE A 109 -17.15 23.35 -11.48
C PHE A 109 -18.09 22.32 -10.87
N THR A 110 -18.53 21.37 -11.68
CA THR A 110 -19.33 20.21 -11.27
C THR A 110 -18.47 18.96 -11.34
N LEU A 111 -18.49 18.14 -10.29
CA LEU A 111 -17.97 16.78 -10.30
C LEU A 111 -19.12 15.79 -10.49
N ALA A 112 -19.10 15.05 -11.59
CA ALA A 112 -19.97 13.90 -11.82
C ALA A 112 -19.39 12.68 -11.10
N LEU A 113 -19.97 12.31 -9.98
CA LEU A 113 -19.46 11.29 -9.08
C LEU A 113 -20.23 9.97 -9.24
N TRP A 114 -19.65 8.88 -8.78
CA TRP A 114 -20.22 7.53 -8.87
C TRP A 114 -21.06 7.14 -7.65
N SER A 115 -20.95 7.93 -6.58
CA SER A 115 -21.69 7.78 -5.34
C SER A 115 -21.58 9.06 -4.51
N LYS A 116 -22.41 9.18 -3.46
CA LYS A 116 -22.17 10.15 -2.38
C LYS A 116 -21.04 9.68 -1.45
N ASP A 117 -20.82 8.37 -1.38
CA ASP A 117 -19.78 7.78 -0.55
C ASP A 117 -18.38 8.12 -1.06
N LYS A 118 -17.54 8.69 -0.18
CA LYS A 118 -16.18 9.10 -0.50
C LYS A 118 -15.32 7.92 -0.92
N THR A 119 -15.33 6.83 -0.15
CA THR A 119 -14.51 5.65 -0.39
C THR A 119 -14.76 5.06 -1.78
N ARG A 120 -16.04 4.89 -2.14
CA ARG A 120 -16.48 4.39 -3.44
C ARG A 120 -16.06 5.29 -4.60
N ASN A 121 -16.07 6.61 -4.41
CA ASN A 121 -15.57 7.55 -5.42
C ASN A 121 -14.06 7.43 -5.61
N LEU A 122 -13.28 7.27 -4.54
CA LEU A 122 -11.83 7.09 -4.63
C LEU A 122 -11.45 5.77 -5.30
N GLU A 123 -12.17 4.68 -5.00
CA GLU A 123 -11.98 3.39 -5.66
C GLU A 123 -12.32 3.47 -7.16
N ARG A 124 -13.45 4.09 -7.51
CA ARG A 124 -13.88 4.25 -8.92
C ARG A 124 -12.96 5.17 -9.70
N PHE A 125 -12.46 6.24 -9.08
CA PHE A 125 -11.46 7.12 -9.66
C PHE A 125 -10.21 6.34 -10.06
N ASP A 126 -9.72 5.46 -9.19
CA ASP A 126 -8.52 4.66 -9.46
C ASP A 126 -8.73 3.72 -10.66
N GLN A 127 -9.88 3.03 -10.69
CA GLN A 127 -10.28 2.12 -11.77
C GLN A 127 -10.38 2.84 -13.13
N GLU A 128 -11.10 3.97 -13.16
CA GLU A 128 -11.29 4.78 -14.38
C GLU A 128 -9.98 5.42 -14.86
N TRP A 129 -9.09 5.78 -13.94
CA TRP A 129 -7.78 6.32 -14.30
C TRP A 129 -6.90 5.27 -15.00
N GLU A 130 -6.85 4.05 -14.47
CA GLU A 130 -6.04 2.98 -15.07
C GLU A 130 -6.64 2.41 -16.36
N SER A 131 -7.97 2.40 -16.50
CA SER A 131 -8.64 1.97 -17.73
C SER A 131 -8.34 2.93 -18.90
N LYS A 132 -8.30 4.24 -18.64
CA LYS A 132 -8.08 5.29 -19.67
C LYS A 132 -6.61 5.59 -19.97
N ARG A 133 -5.66 5.13 -19.14
CA ARG A 133 -4.24 5.48 -19.28
C ARG A 133 -3.57 4.77 -20.47
N PRO A 134 -2.81 5.48 -21.34
CA PRO A 134 -2.13 4.87 -22.49
C PRO A 134 -1.06 3.85 -22.10
N GLU A 135 -0.89 2.79 -22.89
CA GLU A 135 0.09 1.71 -22.65
C GLU A 135 1.54 2.21 -22.52
N LYS A 136 1.94 3.22 -23.29
CA LYS A 136 3.29 3.83 -23.17
C LYS A 136 3.52 4.49 -21.80
N SER A 137 2.48 5.04 -21.18
CA SER A 137 2.53 5.57 -19.82
C SER A 137 2.55 4.45 -18.78
N LYS A 138 2.07 3.24 -19.10
CA LYS A 138 2.20 2.02 -18.28
C LYS A 138 3.66 1.56 -18.22
N GLN A 139 4.36 1.59 -19.36
CA GLN A 139 5.75 1.11 -19.51
C GLN A 139 6.86 2.06 -18.98
N LEU A 140 6.63 3.38 -18.87
CA LEU A 140 7.66 4.38 -18.50
C LEU A 140 7.87 4.60 -16.99
N GLN A 141 7.29 3.77 -16.12
CA GLN A 141 7.60 3.81 -14.67
C GLN A 141 8.65 2.74 -14.36
N PRO A 142 9.68 3.04 -13.54
CA PRO A 142 10.61 2.02 -13.07
C PRO A 142 9.83 1.01 -12.21
N ASP A 143 9.53 -0.16 -12.77
CA ASP A 143 9.21 -1.43 -12.10
C ASP A 143 8.19 -1.40 -10.93
N TYR A 144 7.30 -0.42 -10.89
CA TYR A 144 6.18 -0.35 -9.95
C TYR A 144 4.92 -1.06 -10.47
N GLN A 145 4.92 -1.61 -11.69
CA GLN A 145 3.74 -2.30 -12.24
C GLN A 145 3.66 -3.80 -11.91
N GLU A 146 4.62 -4.37 -11.18
CA GLU A 146 4.41 -5.63 -10.43
C GLU A 146 3.71 -5.40 -9.07
N VAL A 147 3.43 -4.15 -8.69
CA VAL A 147 3.02 -3.76 -7.33
C VAL A 147 1.49 -3.64 -7.16
N GLN A 148 0.69 -3.60 -8.23
CA GLN A 148 -0.78 -3.56 -8.11
C GLN A 148 -1.49 -4.85 -8.51
N SER A 149 -0.85 -5.74 -9.29
CA SER A 149 -1.45 -7.03 -9.67
C SER A 149 -1.29 -8.13 -8.62
N THR A 150 -0.48 -7.91 -7.57
CA THR A 150 -0.15 -8.94 -6.57
C THR A 150 -1.00 -8.88 -5.28
N TYR A 151 -1.85 -7.85 -5.13
CA TYR A 151 -2.80 -7.74 -4.00
C TYR A 151 -4.27 -7.81 -4.43
N SER A 152 -4.54 -8.31 -5.65
CA SER A 152 -5.88 -8.78 -5.98
C SER A 152 -6.24 -9.92 -5.03
N ASN A 153 -7.50 -9.94 -4.56
CA ASN A 153 -8.13 -11.00 -3.75
C ASN A 153 -8.19 -12.38 -4.43
N THR A 154 -7.38 -12.60 -5.45
CA THR A 154 -7.18 -13.88 -6.10
C THR A 154 -6.10 -14.65 -5.35
N ILE A 155 -6.36 -15.95 -5.14
CA ILE A 155 -5.38 -16.99 -4.82
C ILE A 155 -4.06 -16.64 -5.55
N PRO A 156 -2.88 -16.65 -4.90
CA PRO A 156 -1.64 -16.35 -5.61
C PRO A 156 -1.58 -17.27 -6.83
N PRO A 157 -1.49 -16.75 -8.06
CA PRO A 157 -1.13 -17.61 -9.17
C PRO A 157 0.24 -18.22 -8.83
N ALA A 158 0.44 -19.46 -9.27
CA ALA A 158 1.76 -20.08 -9.27
C ALA A 158 2.80 -19.06 -9.74
N VAL A 159 3.98 -19.05 -9.12
CA VAL A 159 5.05 -18.12 -9.47
C VAL A 159 5.50 -18.44 -10.91
N ASP A 160 4.85 -17.83 -11.90
CA ASP A 160 5.02 -18.14 -13.33
C ASP A 160 6.41 -17.72 -13.87
N LYS A 161 7.18 -16.96 -13.08
CA LYS A 161 8.54 -16.55 -13.42
C LYS A 161 9.49 -16.67 -12.22
N PRO A 162 10.69 -17.26 -12.40
CA PRO A 162 11.67 -17.38 -11.33
C PRO A 162 12.09 -16.00 -10.81
N VAL A 163 12.13 -15.86 -9.48
CA VAL A 163 12.57 -14.66 -8.80
C VAL A 163 14.08 -14.76 -8.59
N PHE A 164 14.82 -13.85 -9.23
CA PHE A 164 16.28 -13.77 -9.07
C PHE A 164 16.64 -12.70 -8.02
N ILE A 165 17.49 -13.06 -7.07
CA ILE A 165 18.04 -12.18 -6.03
C ILE A 165 19.53 -12.46 -5.84
N ALA A 166 20.33 -11.43 -5.59
CA ALA A 166 21.74 -11.57 -5.23
C ALA A 166 21.88 -11.63 -3.70
N ASN A 167 22.78 -12.48 -3.21
CA ASN A 167 23.26 -12.59 -1.83
C ASN A 167 22.25 -12.21 -0.72
N ARG A 168 21.16 -12.99 -0.61
CA ARG A 168 20.20 -12.93 0.51
C ARG A 168 19.99 -14.31 1.14
N THR A 169 21.07 -15.09 1.15
CA THR A 169 21.02 -16.51 1.51
C THR A 169 20.77 -16.67 3.01
N GLU A 170 21.40 -15.85 3.84
CA GLU A 170 21.26 -15.90 5.30
C GLU A 170 19.85 -15.48 5.73
N GLU A 171 19.31 -14.41 5.14
CA GLU A 171 17.95 -13.94 5.46
C GLU A 171 16.89 -14.98 5.02
N LEU A 172 17.10 -15.64 3.88
CA LEU A 172 16.25 -16.75 3.45
C LEU A 172 16.38 -17.97 4.36
N GLN A 173 17.60 -18.31 4.79
CA GLN A 173 17.83 -19.43 5.71
C GLN A 173 17.14 -19.18 7.05
N LEU A 174 17.15 -17.95 7.56
CA LEU A 174 16.44 -17.62 8.81
C LEU A 174 14.93 -17.84 8.65
N LEU A 175 14.34 -17.32 7.57
CA LEU A 175 12.92 -17.55 7.26
C LEU A 175 12.58 -19.04 7.14
N GLU A 176 13.43 -19.83 6.49
CA GLU A 176 13.28 -21.29 6.38
C GLU A 176 13.40 -21.99 7.75
N GLN A 177 14.33 -21.54 8.61
CA GLN A 177 14.49 -22.07 9.96
C GLN A 177 13.29 -21.76 10.85
N MET A 178 12.69 -20.58 10.73
CA MET A 178 11.46 -20.23 11.47
C MET A 178 10.30 -21.15 11.12
N LEU A 179 10.18 -21.57 9.86
CA LEU A 179 9.16 -22.56 9.46
C LEU A 179 9.39 -23.93 10.12
N GLN A 180 10.65 -24.35 10.27
CA GLN A 180 11.00 -25.66 10.81
C GLN A 180 10.95 -25.70 12.34
N LYS A 181 11.50 -24.67 13.00
CA LYS A 181 11.67 -24.61 14.45
C LYS A 181 10.51 -23.96 15.17
N GLN A 182 9.66 -23.21 14.45
CA GLN A 182 8.56 -22.39 15.00
C GLN A 182 9.01 -21.38 16.07
N THR A 183 10.30 -21.08 16.11
CA THR A 183 10.93 -20.09 16.98
C THR A 183 12.13 -19.45 16.25
N PRO A 184 12.25 -18.11 16.25
CA PRO A 184 11.23 -17.14 16.72
C PRO A 184 9.95 -17.22 15.89
N LYS A 185 8.85 -16.67 16.42
CA LYS A 185 7.56 -16.59 15.73
C LYS A 185 7.35 -15.27 15.00
N ILE A 186 8.09 -14.25 15.42
CA ILE A 186 8.02 -12.91 14.88
C ILE A 186 9.36 -12.61 14.21
N LEU A 187 9.33 -12.15 12.96
CA LEU A 187 10.51 -11.64 12.28
C LEU A 187 10.31 -10.18 11.91
N LEU A 188 11.19 -9.32 12.39
CA LEU A 188 11.21 -7.92 12.06
C LEU A 188 12.23 -7.70 10.94
N ILE A 189 11.80 -7.18 9.79
CA ILE A 189 12.68 -6.87 8.65
C ILE A 189 12.71 -5.36 8.45
N GLN A 190 13.75 -4.72 8.98
CA GLN A 190 13.99 -3.31 8.73
C GLN A 190 14.87 -3.13 7.50
N SER A 191 14.57 -2.15 6.65
CA SER A 191 15.47 -1.76 5.57
C SER A 191 15.13 -0.40 5.00
N LEU A 192 16.05 0.23 4.28
CA LEU A 192 15.70 1.37 3.43
C LEU A 192 14.93 0.94 2.17
N PRO A 193 14.18 1.85 1.53
CA PRO A 193 13.51 1.57 0.26
C PRO A 193 14.48 1.05 -0.81
N GLY A 194 14.12 -0.05 -1.47
CA GLY A 194 14.92 -0.61 -2.57
C GLY A 194 16.01 -1.61 -2.16
N PHE A 195 16.11 -1.97 -0.87
CA PHE A 195 17.04 -3.00 -0.38
C PHE A 195 16.53 -4.44 -0.54
N GLY A 196 15.29 -4.59 -0.99
CA GLY A 196 14.79 -5.86 -1.52
C GLY A 196 13.80 -6.63 -0.65
N ARG A 197 13.18 -6.03 0.39
CA ARG A 197 12.14 -6.69 1.24
C ARG A 197 11.15 -7.55 0.46
N ARG A 198 10.50 -6.94 -0.54
CA ARG A 198 9.50 -7.61 -1.39
C ARG A 198 10.10 -8.69 -2.28
N LYS A 199 11.35 -8.53 -2.75
CA LYS A 199 12.04 -9.56 -3.54
C LYS A 199 12.44 -10.74 -2.68
N LEU A 200 12.90 -10.49 -1.45
CA LEU A 200 13.18 -11.51 -0.45
C LEU A 200 11.92 -12.31 -0.13
N TRP A 201 10.81 -11.62 0.16
CA TRP A 201 9.51 -12.27 0.38
C TRP A 201 9.07 -13.11 -0.83
N LYS A 202 9.11 -12.55 -2.04
CA LYS A 202 8.76 -13.30 -3.27
C LYS A 202 9.62 -14.55 -3.44
N LYS A 203 10.93 -14.46 -3.18
CA LYS A 203 11.83 -15.62 -3.28
C LYS A 203 11.54 -16.67 -2.21
N PHE A 204 11.22 -16.24 -0.99
CA PHE A 204 10.78 -17.12 0.08
C PHE A 204 9.49 -17.86 -0.30
N VAL A 205 8.49 -17.16 -0.84
CA VAL A 205 7.24 -17.77 -1.32
C VAL A 205 7.50 -18.77 -2.45
N GLU A 206 8.36 -18.43 -3.42
CA GLU A 206 8.76 -19.34 -4.50
C GLU A 206 9.38 -20.63 -3.95
N LYS A 207 10.34 -20.52 -3.03
CA LYS A 207 10.98 -21.69 -2.38
C LYS A 207 10.00 -22.51 -1.53
N SER A 208 9.04 -21.83 -0.92
CA SER A 208 8.04 -22.42 -0.03
C SER A 208 6.88 -23.08 -0.77
N ALA A 209 6.76 -22.88 -2.09
CA ALA A 209 5.65 -23.39 -2.89
C ALA A 209 5.57 -24.94 -2.90
N SER A 210 6.67 -25.62 -2.62
CA SER A 210 6.72 -27.10 -2.50
C SER A 210 6.39 -27.61 -1.10
N VAL A 211 6.26 -26.74 -0.11
CA VAL A 211 5.95 -27.13 1.27
C VAL A 211 4.44 -27.37 1.40
N PRO A 212 3.99 -28.61 1.69
CA PRO A 212 2.58 -28.91 1.79
C PRO A 212 1.95 -28.19 2.99
N ASN A 213 0.71 -27.74 2.84
CA ASN A 213 -0.09 -27.10 3.90
C ASN A 213 0.49 -25.78 4.45
N LEU A 214 1.39 -25.12 3.71
CA LEU A 214 1.92 -23.81 4.06
C LEU A 214 1.19 -22.70 3.27
N HIS A 215 0.68 -21.70 3.96
CA HIS A 215 0.05 -20.52 3.37
C HIS A 215 0.85 -19.25 3.67
N CYS A 216 1.33 -18.60 2.61
CA CYS A 216 2.03 -17.32 2.70
C CYS A 216 1.08 -16.17 2.32
N ILE A 217 0.79 -15.28 3.27
CA ILE A 217 -0.25 -14.26 3.17
C ILE A 217 0.39 -12.86 3.27
N PRO A 218 0.70 -12.19 2.14
CA PRO A 218 1.16 -10.81 2.16
C PRO A 218 0.01 -9.81 2.37
N ILE A 219 0.23 -8.81 3.22
CA ILE A 219 -0.70 -7.74 3.58
C ILE A 219 0.07 -6.41 3.53
N SER A 220 -0.40 -5.46 2.73
CA SER A 220 0.12 -4.09 2.74
C SER A 220 -0.55 -3.30 3.85
N LEU A 221 0.26 -2.78 4.77
CA LEU A 221 -0.23 -1.94 5.86
C LEU A 221 -0.64 -0.55 5.38
N GLN A 222 -0.15 -0.09 4.22
CA GLN A 222 -0.68 1.10 3.55
C GLN A 222 -2.16 0.93 3.16
N VAL A 223 -2.54 -0.25 2.65
CA VAL A 223 -3.94 -0.54 2.34
C VAL A 223 -4.75 -0.71 3.63
N ALA A 224 -4.21 -1.40 4.62
CA ALA A 224 -4.85 -1.60 5.92
C ALA A 224 -5.06 -0.28 6.68
N ALA A 225 -4.17 0.70 6.54
CA ALA A 225 -4.33 2.03 7.14
C ALA A 225 -5.61 2.73 6.67
N ARG A 226 -6.02 2.51 5.42
CA ARG A 226 -7.26 3.07 4.85
C ARG A 226 -8.49 2.25 5.18
N LYS A 227 -8.34 0.94 5.30
CA LYS A 227 -9.45 -0.03 5.44
C LYS A 227 -9.64 -0.55 6.88
N GLY A 228 -8.80 -0.14 7.82
CA GLY A 228 -8.83 -0.52 9.23
C GLY A 228 -8.35 -1.95 9.50
N ARG A 229 -8.34 -2.31 10.80
CA ARG A 229 -7.92 -3.63 11.31
C ARG A 229 -8.67 -4.80 10.65
N ARG A 230 -9.96 -4.58 10.34
CA ARG A 230 -10.81 -5.55 9.64
C ARG A 230 -10.15 -6.05 8.36
N HIS A 231 -9.53 -5.17 7.58
CA HIS A 231 -8.93 -5.55 6.32
C HIS A 231 -7.85 -6.61 6.48
N LEU A 232 -7.08 -6.56 7.57
CA LEU A 232 -6.06 -7.56 7.89
C LEU A 232 -6.73 -8.92 8.13
N LEU A 233 -7.71 -8.98 9.03
CA LEU A 233 -8.42 -10.21 9.38
C LEU A 233 -9.20 -10.80 8.19
N ASP A 234 -9.86 -9.94 7.40
CA ASP A 234 -10.60 -10.32 6.20
C ASP A 234 -9.66 -10.84 5.11
N SER A 235 -8.45 -10.26 4.98
CA SER A 235 -7.44 -10.73 4.02
C SER A 235 -6.94 -12.13 4.38
N VAL A 236 -6.67 -12.39 5.66
CA VAL A 236 -6.24 -13.71 6.11
C VAL A 236 -7.35 -14.74 5.93
N SER A 237 -8.54 -14.45 6.44
CA SER A 237 -9.68 -15.39 6.37
C SER A 237 -10.11 -15.68 4.93
N LEU A 238 -10.01 -14.70 4.02
CA LEU A 238 -10.29 -14.93 2.61
C LEU A 238 -9.31 -15.94 1.99
N ARG A 239 -8.01 -15.83 2.28
CA ARG A 239 -6.99 -16.72 1.70
C ARG A 239 -6.99 -18.11 2.32
N LEU A 240 -7.30 -18.21 3.60
CA LEU A 240 -7.42 -19.48 4.31
C LEU A 240 -8.80 -20.14 4.16
N GLY A 241 -9.76 -19.47 3.49
CA GLY A 241 -11.13 -19.94 3.31
C GLY A 241 -12.06 -19.44 4.41
N ARG A 242 -13.03 -18.59 4.04
CA ARG A 242 -13.97 -17.95 4.99
C ARG A 242 -14.82 -18.93 5.79
N GLN A 243 -15.04 -20.13 5.27
CA GLN A 243 -15.75 -21.20 5.96
C GLN A 243 -15.03 -21.68 7.23
N ASN A 244 -13.73 -21.41 7.34
CA ASN A 244 -12.93 -21.74 8.52
C ASN A 244 -12.99 -20.66 9.61
N PHE A 245 -13.72 -19.57 9.37
CA PHE A 245 -13.87 -18.44 10.29
C PHE A 245 -15.35 -18.06 10.56
N PRO A 246 -16.23 -19.03 10.89
CA PRO A 246 -17.66 -18.77 11.10
C PRO A 246 -17.96 -17.78 12.24
N ASP A 247 -17.27 -17.89 13.38
CA ASP A 247 -17.49 -17.07 14.56
C ASP A 247 -16.92 -15.66 14.39
N LEU A 248 -15.76 -15.52 13.74
CA LEU A 248 -15.24 -14.20 13.35
C LEU A 248 -16.24 -13.48 12.45
N LYS A 249 -16.75 -14.15 11.42
CA LYS A 249 -17.75 -13.57 10.51
C LYS A 249 -19.00 -13.16 11.27
N LYS A 250 -19.47 -13.98 12.20
CA LYS A 250 -20.63 -13.70 13.05
C LYS A 250 -20.38 -12.48 13.95
N LYS A 251 -19.23 -12.41 14.64
CA LYS A 251 -18.86 -11.26 15.49
C LYS A 251 -18.73 -9.96 14.68
N GLN A 252 -18.04 -9.99 13.54
CA GLN A 252 -17.93 -8.83 12.65
C GLN A 252 -19.30 -8.37 12.13
N SER A 253 -20.18 -9.29 11.74
CA SER A 253 -21.53 -8.96 11.26
C SER A 253 -22.39 -8.35 12.37
N ASN A 254 -22.35 -8.93 13.57
CA ASN A 254 -23.10 -8.43 14.72
C ASN A 254 -22.65 -7.01 15.13
N TYR A 255 -21.33 -6.76 15.11
CA TYR A 255 -20.78 -5.45 15.45
C TYR A 255 -21.24 -4.37 14.45
N TRP A 256 -21.19 -4.67 13.14
CA TRP A 256 -21.60 -3.71 12.12
C TRP A 256 -23.11 -3.52 11.98
N GLN A 257 -23.90 -4.53 12.31
CA GLN A 257 -25.36 -4.37 12.30
C GLN A 257 -25.89 -3.60 13.51
N LYS A 258 -25.14 -3.54 14.63
CA LYS A 258 -25.67 -3.03 15.90
C LYS A 258 -25.03 -1.73 16.38
N GLU A 259 -23.72 -1.53 16.22
CA GLU A 259 -23.02 -0.49 17.00
C GLU A 259 -21.84 0.17 16.28
N GLY A 260 -21.18 -0.51 15.33
CA GLY A 260 -19.83 -0.10 14.93
C GLY A 260 -19.71 1.08 13.94
N GLU A 261 -20.65 1.27 12.99
CA GLU A 261 -20.62 2.47 12.14
C GLU A 261 -20.88 3.75 12.95
N PHE A 262 -21.78 3.66 13.94
CA PHE A 262 -22.12 4.78 14.82
C PHE A 262 -20.98 5.09 15.80
N LEU A 263 -20.36 4.10 16.42
CA LEU A 263 -19.27 4.31 17.38
C LEU A 263 -17.98 4.80 16.72
N GLU A 264 -17.61 4.28 15.54
CA GLU A 264 -16.45 4.78 14.80
C GLU A 264 -16.69 6.21 14.28
N TYR A 265 -17.92 6.53 13.88
CA TYR A 265 -18.31 7.90 13.55
C TYR A 265 -18.21 8.82 14.77
N MET A 266 -18.75 8.42 15.92
CA MET A 266 -18.70 9.20 17.17
C MET A 266 -17.27 9.44 17.66
N LEU A 267 -16.38 8.45 17.60
CA LEU A 267 -14.98 8.64 18.01
C LEU A 267 -14.18 9.56 17.09
N LYS A 268 -14.53 9.65 15.79
CA LYS A 268 -13.90 10.60 14.85
C LYS A 268 -14.31 12.05 15.12
N GLN A 269 -15.39 12.27 15.86
CA GLN A 269 -15.92 13.60 16.20
C GLN A 269 -15.44 14.10 17.57
N ILE A 270 -14.70 13.29 18.34
CA ILE A 270 -14.24 13.65 19.68
C ILE A 270 -12.76 14.05 19.61
N ASP A 271 -12.47 15.29 20.00
CA ASP A 271 -11.10 15.83 20.09
C ASP A 271 -10.22 14.91 20.95
N LEU A 272 -9.08 14.51 20.37
CA LEU A 272 -8.23 13.42 20.85
C LEU A 272 -7.47 13.71 22.15
N GLU A 273 -7.50 14.95 22.67
CA GLU A 273 -6.70 15.36 23.82
C GLU A 273 -7.29 14.96 25.18
N ASP A 274 -8.60 14.73 25.29
CA ASP A 274 -9.27 14.32 26.56
C ASP A 274 -9.69 12.83 26.62
N ALA A 275 -9.32 12.03 25.62
CA ALA A 275 -10.03 10.78 25.30
C ALA A 275 -9.38 9.46 25.79
N LYS A 276 -8.56 9.45 26.85
CA LYS A 276 -8.07 8.17 27.44
C LYS A 276 -9.14 7.47 28.29
N ASP A 277 -10.04 8.22 28.92
CA ASP A 277 -11.12 7.69 29.75
C ASP A 277 -12.49 7.64 29.07
N ASN A 278 -12.52 7.88 27.75
CA ASN A 278 -13.76 7.81 26.99
C ASN A 278 -14.33 6.36 27.03
N PRO A 279 -15.55 6.16 27.57
CA PRO A 279 -16.16 4.84 27.71
C PRO A 279 -16.39 4.16 26.35
N TYR A 280 -16.61 4.92 25.28
CA TYR A 280 -16.76 4.40 23.92
C TYR A 280 -15.44 3.86 23.37
N ARG A 281 -14.31 4.50 23.70
CA ARG A 281 -12.98 4.00 23.30
C ARG A 281 -12.63 2.71 24.05
N LYS A 282 -12.97 2.63 25.35
CA LYS A 282 -12.81 1.39 26.14
C LYS A 282 -13.70 0.26 25.62
N HIS A 283 -14.96 0.55 25.29
CA HIS A 283 -15.88 -0.41 24.68
C HIS A 283 -15.38 -0.92 23.33
N LEU A 284 -14.95 -0.01 22.44
CA LEU A 284 -14.39 -0.37 21.14
C LEU A 284 -13.10 -1.17 21.25
N SER A 285 -12.23 -0.84 22.21
CA SER A 285 -11.04 -1.63 22.50
C SER A 285 -11.43 -3.06 22.90
N HIS A 286 -12.36 -3.22 23.83
CA HIS A 286 -12.83 -4.54 24.28
C HIS A 286 -13.43 -5.36 23.13
N LEU A 287 -14.24 -4.73 22.29
CA LEU A 287 -14.82 -5.38 21.10
C LEU A 287 -13.73 -5.85 20.12
N TRP A 288 -12.72 -5.02 19.86
CA TRP A 288 -11.62 -5.38 18.98
C TRP A 288 -10.75 -6.49 19.59
N THR A 289 -10.51 -6.48 20.89
CA THR A 289 -9.85 -7.57 21.60
C THR A 289 -10.63 -8.88 21.42
N GLU A 290 -11.95 -8.86 21.61
CA GLU A 290 -12.83 -10.02 21.41
C GLU A 290 -12.81 -10.56 19.97
N ILE A 291 -12.87 -9.66 18.97
CA ILE A 291 -12.80 -10.02 17.55
C ILE A 291 -11.45 -10.65 17.24
N THR A 292 -10.36 -10.07 17.75
CA THR A 292 -9.00 -10.55 17.56
C THR A 292 -8.80 -11.93 18.20
N GLN A 293 -9.27 -12.13 19.43
CA GLN A 293 -9.23 -13.42 20.12
C GLN A 293 -10.04 -14.50 19.38
N THR A 294 -11.19 -14.12 18.82
CA THR A 294 -12.01 -15.04 18.02
C THR A 294 -11.26 -15.47 16.76
N PHE A 295 -10.66 -14.51 16.04
CA PHE A 295 -9.82 -14.80 14.88
C PHE A 295 -8.69 -15.79 15.21
N PHE A 296 -7.92 -15.56 16.27
CA PHE A 296 -6.83 -16.48 16.65
C PHE A 296 -7.33 -17.83 17.17
N THR A 297 -8.51 -17.87 17.80
CA THR A 297 -9.11 -19.14 18.24
C THR A 297 -9.47 -20.01 17.05
N GLU A 298 -10.08 -19.45 16.01
CA GLU A 298 -10.39 -20.18 14.78
C GLU A 298 -9.12 -20.49 13.97
N LEU A 299 -8.15 -19.56 13.92
CA LEU A 299 -6.87 -19.78 13.25
C LEU A 299 -6.11 -20.98 13.85
N ARG A 300 -6.16 -21.15 15.18
CA ARG A 300 -5.55 -22.28 15.89
C ARG A 300 -6.15 -23.63 15.53
N GLN A 301 -7.41 -23.68 15.08
CA GLN A 301 -8.08 -24.91 14.68
C GLN A 301 -7.65 -25.38 13.27
N LEU A 302 -6.89 -24.56 12.54
CA LEU A 302 -6.39 -24.93 11.23
C LEU A 302 -5.21 -25.89 11.35
N ASN A 303 -5.25 -26.98 10.58
CA ASN A 303 -4.14 -27.92 10.42
C ASN A 303 -3.11 -27.45 9.37
N GLN A 304 -2.97 -26.14 9.18
CA GLN A 304 -2.13 -25.53 8.15
C GLN A 304 -1.12 -24.58 8.79
N GLN A 305 0.11 -24.57 8.29
CA GLN A 305 1.10 -23.58 8.68
C GLN A 305 0.83 -22.28 7.94
N VAL A 306 0.91 -21.15 8.64
CA VAL A 306 0.58 -19.84 8.10
C VAL A 306 1.73 -18.88 8.34
N VAL A 307 2.13 -18.15 7.29
CA VAL A 307 3.05 -17.02 7.38
C VAL A 307 2.31 -15.77 6.96
N ILE A 308 2.15 -14.81 7.88
CA ILE A 308 1.56 -13.50 7.57
C ILE A 308 2.71 -12.51 7.39
N PHE A 309 2.81 -11.92 6.20
CA PHE A 309 3.80 -10.89 5.88
C PHE A 309 3.12 -9.52 5.87
N LEU A 310 3.41 -8.70 6.86
CA LEU A 310 2.95 -7.32 6.99
C LEU A 310 4.02 -6.39 6.42
N ASP A 311 3.78 -5.81 5.24
CA ASP A 311 4.71 -4.87 4.60
C ASP A 311 4.31 -3.43 4.90
N GLU A 312 5.28 -2.51 4.80
CA GLU A 312 5.09 -1.06 4.91
C GLU A 312 4.57 -0.65 6.30
N PHE A 313 5.18 -1.14 7.39
CA PHE A 313 4.75 -0.83 8.76
C PHE A 313 4.71 0.67 9.10
N GLU A 314 5.62 1.46 8.50
CA GLU A 314 5.63 2.91 8.56
C GLU A 314 4.38 3.57 7.93
N GLU A 315 3.60 2.86 7.13
CA GLU A 315 2.36 3.39 6.54
C GLU A 315 1.11 3.10 7.39
N ALA A 316 1.22 2.26 8.44
CA ALA A 316 0.12 1.98 9.35
C ALA A 316 -0.25 3.21 10.20
N THR A 317 -1.54 3.38 10.51
CA THR A 317 -2.02 4.38 11.47
C THR A 317 -1.52 4.06 12.88
N ASN A 318 -1.44 5.05 13.78
CA ASN A 318 -1.03 4.83 15.17
C ASN A 318 -1.91 3.78 15.87
N GLU A 319 -3.21 3.81 15.60
CA GLU A 319 -4.16 2.84 16.12
C GLU A 319 -3.89 1.41 15.62
N LEU A 320 -3.56 1.26 14.33
CA LEU A 320 -3.25 -0.04 13.74
C LEU A 320 -1.91 -0.56 14.25
N ARG A 321 -0.90 0.30 14.40
CA ARG A 321 0.40 -0.05 14.97
C ARG A 321 0.28 -0.51 16.42
N ALA A 322 -0.48 0.21 17.24
CA ALA A 322 -0.72 -0.16 18.64
C ALA A 322 -1.36 -1.55 18.73
N TRP A 323 -2.44 -1.77 17.97
CA TRP A 323 -3.10 -3.09 17.94
C TRP A 323 -2.20 -4.21 17.41
N ILE A 324 -1.34 -3.93 16.41
CA ILE A 324 -0.35 -4.91 15.94
C ILE A 324 0.61 -5.27 17.09
N ARG A 325 1.20 -4.26 17.74
CA ARG A 325 2.20 -4.43 18.83
C ARG A 325 1.67 -5.20 20.02
N GLU A 326 0.38 -5.03 20.32
CA GLU A 326 -0.28 -5.58 21.49
C GLU A 326 -1.06 -6.84 21.09
N ASP A 327 -2.37 -6.73 20.91
CA ASP A 327 -3.28 -7.86 20.74
C ASP A 327 -2.89 -8.83 19.61
N PHE A 328 -2.42 -8.31 18.47
CA PHE A 328 -2.14 -9.15 17.30
C PHE A 328 -0.91 -10.04 17.50
N LEU A 329 0.23 -9.47 17.93
CA LEU A 329 1.45 -10.25 18.09
C LEU A 329 1.37 -11.21 19.29
N LEU A 330 0.66 -10.83 20.36
CA LEU A 330 0.37 -11.76 21.46
C LEU A 330 -0.48 -12.94 21.01
N GLY A 331 -1.51 -12.68 20.20
CA GLY A 331 -2.31 -13.72 19.58
C GLY A 331 -1.48 -14.62 18.64
N ALA A 332 -0.53 -14.04 17.91
CA ALA A 332 0.37 -14.79 17.03
C ALA A 332 1.29 -15.73 17.81
N ILE A 333 1.89 -15.27 18.90
CA ILE A 333 2.72 -16.11 19.77
C ILE A 333 1.92 -17.28 20.33
N ALA A 334 0.69 -17.02 20.76
CA ALA A 334 -0.22 -18.05 21.27
C ALA A 334 -0.75 -19.01 20.20
N THR A 335 -0.38 -18.84 18.92
CA THR A 335 -0.82 -19.66 17.78
C THR A 335 0.37 -20.47 17.24
N PRO A 336 0.50 -21.78 17.57
CA PRO A 336 1.64 -22.63 17.20
C PRO A 336 2.04 -22.60 15.72
N GLN A 337 1.06 -22.67 14.83
CA GLN A 337 1.26 -22.79 13.39
C GLN A 337 1.50 -21.45 12.67
N LEU A 338 1.50 -20.32 13.39
CA LEU A 338 1.59 -18.99 12.80
C LEU A 338 2.99 -18.39 13.00
N VAL A 339 3.56 -17.92 11.89
CA VAL A 339 4.72 -17.03 11.85
C VAL A 339 4.27 -15.67 11.32
N VAL A 340 4.72 -14.60 11.96
CA VAL A 340 4.46 -13.22 11.53
C VAL A 340 5.77 -12.57 11.11
N VAL A 341 5.80 -12.03 9.91
CA VAL A 341 6.92 -11.23 9.40
C VAL A 341 6.43 -9.80 9.25
N ILE A 342 7.10 -8.84 9.88
CA ILE A 342 6.77 -7.41 9.79
C ILE A 342 7.94 -6.71 9.14
N ALA A 343 7.67 -6.03 8.03
CA ALA A 343 8.70 -5.40 7.22
C ALA A 343 8.38 -3.93 6.98
N GLY A 344 9.41 -3.09 7.00
CA GLY A 344 9.24 -1.66 6.86
C GLY A 344 10.55 -0.87 6.92
N ASP A 345 10.45 0.43 6.66
CA ASP A 345 11.52 1.39 6.92
C ASP A 345 11.69 1.57 8.44
N SER A 346 10.58 1.42 9.16
CA SER A 346 10.52 1.20 10.60
C SER A 346 9.78 -0.11 10.89
N VAL A 347 10.08 -0.72 12.04
CA VAL A 347 9.41 -1.93 12.54
C VAL A 347 8.99 -1.68 13.98
N PRO A 348 8.04 -2.46 14.54
CA PRO A 348 7.72 -2.41 15.95
C PRO A 348 8.94 -2.55 16.85
N GLU A 349 9.01 -1.74 17.90
CA GLU A 349 9.92 -2.00 19.01
C GLU A 349 9.40 -3.18 19.83
N ALA A 350 10.29 -4.12 20.12
CA ALA A 350 10.02 -5.26 20.97
C ALA A 350 9.52 -4.81 22.35
N THR A 351 8.51 -5.52 22.85
CA THR A 351 7.98 -5.33 24.20
C THR A 351 8.26 -6.59 25.02
N ILE A 352 8.24 -6.45 26.34
CA ILE A 352 8.59 -7.53 27.28
C ILE A 352 7.76 -8.80 27.02
N GLU A 353 6.53 -8.64 26.52
CA GLU A 353 5.61 -9.73 26.28
C GLU A 353 5.96 -10.60 25.07
N TRP A 354 6.77 -10.10 24.14
CA TRP A 354 7.09 -10.84 22.90
C TRP A 354 8.54 -10.77 22.43
N ASP A 355 9.42 -10.06 23.13
CA ASP A 355 10.85 -9.94 22.82
C ASP A 355 11.53 -11.31 22.64
N ASP A 356 11.27 -12.25 23.57
CA ASP A 356 11.80 -13.63 23.53
C ASP A 356 11.32 -14.47 22.32
N TYR A 357 10.31 -13.98 21.59
CA TYR A 357 9.71 -14.67 20.44
C TYR A 357 10.01 -13.96 19.11
N CYS A 358 10.85 -12.94 19.11
CA CYS A 358 11.19 -12.18 17.91
C CYS A 358 12.68 -12.26 17.55
N ASP A 359 12.96 -12.29 16.25
CA ASP A 359 14.27 -11.91 15.71
C ASP A 359 14.14 -10.67 14.83
N SER A 360 15.25 -9.98 14.65
CA SER A 360 15.35 -8.83 13.76
C SER A 360 16.40 -9.03 12.66
N LEU A 361 16.07 -8.56 11.46
CA LEU A 361 16.96 -8.46 10.32
C LEU A 361 16.99 -7.02 9.83
N CYS A 362 18.19 -6.52 9.55
CA CYS A 362 18.38 -5.26 8.87
C CYS A 362 18.98 -5.51 7.49
N LEU A 363 18.23 -5.28 6.41
CA LEU A 363 18.76 -5.51 5.06
C LEU A 363 19.74 -4.40 4.68
N GLN A 364 20.98 -4.80 4.43
CA GLN A 364 22.09 -3.91 4.08
C GLN A 364 22.44 -3.98 2.58
N GLU A 365 23.41 -3.17 2.15
CA GLU A 365 23.99 -3.21 0.82
C GLU A 365 24.57 -4.59 0.49
N ILE A 366 24.61 -4.92 -0.80
CA ILE A 366 25.21 -6.16 -1.28
C ILE A 366 26.46 -5.83 -2.09
N TRP A 367 27.62 -6.05 -1.47
CA TRP A 367 28.93 -5.87 -2.07
C TRP A 367 29.50 -7.13 -2.73
N ASP A 368 28.83 -8.28 -2.55
CA ASP A 368 29.28 -9.54 -3.15
C ASP A 368 29.11 -9.54 -4.67
N VAL A 369 30.20 -9.20 -5.37
CA VAL A 369 30.29 -9.19 -6.84
C VAL A 369 30.02 -10.58 -7.42
N ALA A 370 30.43 -11.66 -6.75
CA ALA A 370 30.22 -13.01 -7.28
C ALA A 370 28.73 -13.37 -7.27
N ALA A 371 27.99 -12.97 -6.24
CA ALA A 371 26.55 -13.14 -6.20
C ALA A 371 25.82 -12.29 -7.25
N TRP A 372 26.24 -11.05 -7.47
CA TRP A 372 25.68 -10.22 -8.55
C TRP A 372 26.00 -10.77 -9.94
N TYR A 373 27.20 -11.32 -10.13
CA TYR A 373 27.57 -11.97 -11.36
C TYR A 373 26.69 -13.19 -11.63
N ARG A 374 26.48 -14.06 -10.62
CA ARG A 374 25.53 -15.19 -10.70
C ARG A 374 24.12 -14.72 -11.04
N TYR A 375 23.64 -13.66 -10.38
CA TYR A 375 22.34 -13.05 -10.68
C TYR A 375 22.23 -12.65 -12.16
N CYS A 376 23.27 -12.06 -12.77
CA CYS A 376 23.27 -11.73 -14.20
C CYS A 376 23.17 -12.99 -15.08
N GLN A 377 23.93 -14.04 -14.75
CA GLN A 377 23.91 -15.30 -15.50
C GLN A 377 22.52 -15.95 -15.47
N GLU A 378 21.87 -15.97 -14.31
CA GLU A 378 20.53 -16.51 -14.12
C GLU A 378 19.45 -15.72 -14.88
N ARG A 379 19.66 -14.41 -15.04
CA ARG A 379 18.81 -13.53 -15.86
C ARG A 379 19.04 -13.68 -17.36
N GLY A 380 20.02 -14.47 -17.78
CA GLY A 380 20.41 -14.63 -19.19
C GLY A 380 21.33 -13.53 -19.72
N TRP A 381 21.85 -12.64 -18.88
CA TRP A 381 22.81 -11.59 -19.27
C TRP A 381 24.24 -12.13 -19.27
N LYS A 382 24.45 -13.21 -20.02
CA LYS A 382 25.70 -13.98 -20.03
C LYS A 382 26.89 -13.22 -20.62
N HIS A 383 26.62 -12.18 -21.40
CA HIS A 383 27.60 -11.32 -22.04
C HIS A 383 28.21 -10.27 -21.11
N LEU A 384 27.66 -10.07 -19.91
CA LEU A 384 28.28 -9.20 -18.91
C LEU A 384 29.52 -9.87 -18.31
N SER A 385 30.66 -9.17 -18.33
CA SER A 385 31.88 -9.62 -17.67
C SER A 385 31.82 -9.38 -16.15
N ARG A 386 32.68 -10.06 -15.39
CA ARG A 386 32.73 -9.89 -13.93
C ARG A 386 33.20 -8.49 -13.54
N GLU A 387 34.14 -7.92 -14.29
CA GLU A 387 34.69 -6.57 -14.10
C GLU A 387 33.60 -5.52 -14.32
N GLN A 388 32.77 -5.68 -15.35
CA GLN A 388 31.61 -4.81 -15.60
C GLN A 388 30.60 -4.87 -14.45
N VAL A 389 30.35 -6.06 -13.90
CA VAL A 389 29.48 -6.20 -12.73
C VAL A 389 30.08 -5.48 -11.52
N GLU A 390 31.38 -5.63 -11.28
CA GLU A 390 32.09 -4.96 -10.18
C GLU A 390 32.02 -3.44 -10.28
N GLU A 391 32.24 -2.87 -11.47
CA GLU A 391 32.13 -1.43 -11.70
C GLU A 391 30.72 -0.92 -11.37
N VAL A 392 29.69 -1.67 -11.77
CA VAL A 392 28.30 -1.31 -11.46
C VAL A 392 28.01 -1.41 -9.97
N VAL A 393 28.48 -2.45 -9.28
CA VAL A 393 28.33 -2.62 -7.83
C VAL A 393 28.95 -1.43 -7.10
N ASN A 394 30.17 -1.05 -7.45
CA ASN A 394 30.88 0.10 -6.88
C ASN A 394 30.14 1.42 -7.15
N LYS A 395 29.71 1.64 -8.40
CA LYS A 395 28.99 2.87 -8.80
C LYS A 395 27.64 3.03 -8.10
N ALA A 396 26.93 1.93 -7.89
CA ALA A 396 25.66 1.91 -7.16
C ALA A 396 25.82 1.76 -5.65
N GLN A 397 27.06 1.73 -5.16
CA GLN A 397 27.41 1.58 -3.73
C GLN A 397 26.74 0.35 -3.09
N GLY A 398 26.68 -0.77 -3.81
CA GLY A 398 26.04 -2.00 -3.33
C GLY A 398 24.52 -1.92 -3.14
N HIS A 399 23.86 -0.79 -3.43
CA HIS A 399 22.43 -0.61 -3.23
C HIS A 399 21.62 -1.52 -4.18
N PRO A 400 20.85 -2.51 -3.68
CA PRO A 400 20.32 -3.59 -4.51
C PRO A 400 19.45 -3.15 -5.69
N ALA A 401 18.51 -2.21 -5.49
CA ALA A 401 17.68 -1.72 -6.59
C ALA A 401 18.50 -0.97 -7.67
N ASN A 402 19.51 -0.20 -7.26
CA ASN A 402 20.34 0.58 -8.17
C ASN A 402 21.29 -0.32 -8.96
N VAL A 403 21.94 -1.28 -8.29
CA VAL A 403 22.78 -2.30 -8.93
C VAL A 403 21.97 -3.07 -9.97
N ALA A 404 20.81 -3.63 -9.59
CA ALA A 404 19.97 -4.40 -10.50
C ALA A 404 19.49 -3.57 -11.72
N LYS A 405 19.18 -2.28 -11.51
CA LYS A 405 18.77 -1.37 -12.59
C LYS A 405 19.92 -1.07 -13.54
N LEU A 406 21.11 -0.74 -13.03
CA LEU A 406 22.27 -0.42 -13.86
C LEU A 406 22.77 -1.64 -14.64
N LEU A 407 22.79 -2.83 -14.01
CA LEU A 407 23.13 -4.08 -14.70
C LEU A 407 22.17 -4.38 -15.85
N LYS A 408 20.86 -4.18 -15.64
CA LYS A 408 19.86 -4.33 -16.71
C LYS A 408 20.15 -3.39 -17.88
N LEU A 409 20.36 -2.10 -17.60
CA LEU A 409 20.63 -1.10 -18.63
C LEU A 409 21.92 -1.40 -19.40
N LEU A 410 22.97 -1.84 -18.69
CA LEU A 410 24.23 -2.24 -19.31
C LEU A 410 24.05 -3.48 -20.21
N ALA A 411 23.31 -4.48 -19.73
CA ALA A 411 23.02 -5.68 -20.52
C ALA A 411 22.26 -5.34 -21.80
N GLU A 412 21.23 -4.49 -21.73
CA GLU A 412 20.43 -4.04 -22.88
C GLU A 412 21.28 -3.23 -23.87
N LYS A 413 22.16 -2.36 -23.39
CA LYS A 413 23.06 -1.57 -24.22
C LYS A 413 24.02 -2.45 -25.03
N LEU A 414 24.71 -3.40 -24.37
CA LEU A 414 25.66 -4.29 -25.05
C LEU A 414 24.99 -5.22 -26.06
N LEU A 415 23.74 -5.63 -25.80
CA LEU A 415 22.96 -6.41 -26.77
C LEU A 415 22.62 -5.60 -28.02
N ALA A 416 22.30 -4.32 -27.87
CA ALA A 416 22.02 -3.43 -29.00
C ALA A 416 23.28 -3.19 -29.85
N GLU A 417 24.44 -3.00 -29.22
CA GLU A 417 25.73 -2.79 -29.90
C GLU A 417 26.15 -4.05 -30.68
N ASN A 418 26.05 -5.23 -30.08
CA ASN A 418 26.37 -6.50 -30.77
C ASN A 418 25.36 -6.88 -31.86
N GLY A 419 24.13 -6.35 -31.80
CA GLY A 419 23.10 -6.56 -32.82
C GLY A 419 23.26 -5.69 -34.07
N GLN A 420 23.99 -4.58 -33.98
CA GLN A 420 24.26 -3.69 -35.12
C GLN A 420 25.43 -4.17 -35.99
N GLU A 421 26.41 -4.90 -35.43
CA GLU A 421 27.55 -5.44 -36.19
C GLU A 421 27.16 -6.50 -37.24
N HIS A 422 25.94 -7.05 -37.18
CA HIS A 422 25.47 -8.07 -38.12
C HIS A 422 24.70 -7.53 -39.35
N TYR A 423 24.45 -6.22 -39.43
CA TYR A 423 23.76 -5.60 -40.58
C TYR A 423 24.68 -4.77 -41.50
N ASP A 424 25.95 -4.58 -41.12
CA ASP A 424 26.96 -3.83 -41.88
C ASP A 424 28.00 -4.73 -42.58
N GLN A 425 27.68 -6.02 -42.81
CA GLN A 425 28.50 -6.93 -43.63
C GLN A 425 27.79 -7.40 -44.90
#